data_AF-A0A942UGM2-F1
#
_entry.id   AF-A0A942UGM2-F1
#
_cell.length_a   1.000
_cell.length_b   1.000
_cell.length_c   1.000
_cell.angle_alpha   90.00
_cell.angle_beta   90.00
_cell.angle_gamma   90.00
#
_symmetry.space_group_name_H-M   'P 1'
#
loop_
_entity.id
_entity.type
_entity.pdbx_description
1 polymer ?
#
loop_
_entity_poly.entity_id
_entity_poly.type
_entity_poly.pdbx_seq_one_letter_code
_entity_poly.pdbx_strand_id
1 'polypeptide(L)'
;MLDDMNSFDFFKEVPSLQLPVLFIHGGKEKHVMPELIQKYSEQLDAPEGKPLLWADKSSHAFHIDDPRGNERRLIAHLTRKKDLTHAL
;
A
#
# COMPACT_ATOMS: atom_id res chain seq x y z
N MET A 1 24.81 -1.26 4.45
CA MET A 1 23.78 -0.68 3.54
C MET A 1 23.22 -1.71 2.56
N LEU A 2 24.01 -2.34 1.67
CA LEU A 2 23.50 -3.46 0.85
C LEU A 2 23.22 -4.72 1.68
N ASP A 3 24.07 -5.03 2.66
CA ASP A 3 23.89 -6.18 3.55
C ASP A 3 22.63 -6.07 4.44
N ASP A 4 22.27 -4.85 4.88
CA ASP A 4 21.11 -4.61 5.75
C ASP A 4 19.76 -4.84 5.03
N MET A 5 19.70 -4.62 3.71
CA MET A 5 18.46 -4.77 2.94
C MET A 5 18.09 -6.24 2.70
N ASN A 6 19.08 -7.14 2.66
CA ASN A 6 18.83 -8.57 2.47
C ASN A 6 18.40 -9.29 3.76
N SER A 7 18.60 -8.70 4.93
CA SER A 7 18.20 -9.29 6.22
C SER A 7 16.86 -8.78 6.75
N PHE A 8 16.34 -7.68 6.22
CA PHE A 8 15.11 -7.08 6.73
C PHE A 8 13.86 -7.76 6.18
N ASP A 9 13.06 -8.32 7.08
CA ASP A 9 11.83 -9.04 6.76
C ASP A 9 10.62 -8.27 7.28
N PHE A 10 9.93 -7.54 6.38
CA PHE A 10 8.74 -6.75 6.74
C PHE A 10 7.65 -7.57 7.44
N PHE A 11 7.51 -8.87 7.13
CA PHE A 11 6.53 -9.72 7.78
C PHE A 11 6.80 -9.90 9.29
N LYS A 12 8.06 -9.76 9.71
CA LYS A 12 8.48 -9.93 11.12
C LYS A 12 8.72 -8.60 11.81
N GLU A 13 9.38 -7.68 11.11
CA GLU A 13 9.86 -6.42 11.66
C GLU A 13 8.76 -5.36 11.70
N VAL A 14 7.77 -5.43 10.80
CA VAL A 14 6.64 -4.50 10.72
C VAL A 14 5.32 -5.26 10.71
N PRO A 15 4.98 -5.98 11.80
CA PRO A 15 3.75 -6.77 11.85
C PRO A 15 2.50 -5.90 12.03
N SER A 16 2.65 -4.65 12.48
CA SER A 16 1.54 -3.73 12.69
C SER A 16 1.90 -2.27 12.40
N LEU A 17 0.89 -1.49 11.98
CA LEU A 17 0.98 -0.05 11.76
C LEU A 17 -0.26 0.66 12.31
N GLN A 18 -0.06 1.54 13.28
CA GLN A 18 -1.11 2.38 13.88
C GLN A 18 -1.41 3.64 13.06
N LEU A 19 -1.33 3.52 11.73
CA LEU A 19 -1.51 4.60 10.78
C LEU A 19 -2.39 4.09 9.62
N PRO A 20 -3.12 4.96 8.92
CA PRO A 20 -3.80 4.57 7.69
C PRO A 20 -2.77 4.08 6.65
N VAL A 21 -3.00 2.89 6.10
CA VAL A 21 -2.12 2.30 5.09
C VAL A 21 -2.86 2.20 3.76
N LEU A 22 -2.22 2.61 2.67
CA LEU A 22 -2.75 2.43 1.33
C LEU A 22 -1.69 1.75 0.47
N PHE A 23 -2.02 0.57 -0.06
CA PHE A 23 -1.19 -0.12 -1.04
C PHE A 23 -1.72 0.16 -2.45
N ILE A 24 -0.82 0.55 -3.36
CA ILE A 24 -1.10 0.66 -4.79
C ILE A 24 -0.03 -0.11 -5.54
N HIS A 25 -0.43 -1.13 -6.29
CA HIS A 25 0.50 -1.97 -7.06
C HIS A 25 0.19 -1.91 -8.56
N GLY A 26 1.22 -1.96 -9.40
CA GLY A 26 1.04 -2.05 -10.86
C GLY A 26 0.46 -3.40 -11.26
N GLY A 27 -0.62 -3.42 -12.04
CA GLY A 27 -1.24 -4.66 -12.55
C GLY A 27 -0.40 -5.39 -13.60
N LYS A 28 0.60 -4.71 -14.19
CA LYS A 28 1.55 -5.26 -15.18
C LYS A 28 2.95 -5.47 -14.61
N GLU A 29 3.11 -5.40 -13.28
CA GLU A 29 4.37 -5.70 -12.63
C GLU A 29 4.68 -7.20 -12.76
N LYS A 30 5.91 -7.51 -13.13
CA LYS A 30 6.41 -8.87 -13.37
C LYS A 30 7.67 -9.20 -12.57
N HIS A 31 8.33 -8.18 -12.02
CA HIS A 31 9.59 -8.31 -11.30
C HIS A 31 9.36 -8.35 -9.79
N VAL A 32 8.41 -7.57 -9.28
CA VAL A 32 7.97 -7.64 -7.89
C VAL A 32 6.75 -8.57 -7.83
N MET A 33 6.91 -9.71 -7.16
CA MET A 33 5.86 -10.73 -7.08
C MET A 33 4.59 -10.15 -6.43
N PRO A 34 3.47 -10.03 -7.16
CA PRO A 34 2.22 -9.48 -6.61
C PRO A 34 1.68 -10.27 -5.42
N GLU A 35 2.05 -11.55 -5.32
CA GLU A 35 1.71 -12.43 -4.20
C GLU A 35 2.32 -11.95 -2.89
N LEU A 36 3.51 -11.33 -2.92
CA LEU A 36 4.17 -10.83 -1.71
C LEU A 36 3.43 -9.65 -1.11
N ILE A 37 3.00 -8.69 -1.94
CA ILE A 37 2.25 -7.53 -1.45
C ILE A 37 0.85 -7.92 -0.99
N GLN A 38 0.21 -8.87 -1.68
CA GLN A 38 -1.08 -9.43 -1.25
C GLN A 38 -0.93 -10.07 0.13
N LYS A 39 0.02 -11.01 0.28
CA LYS A 39 0.28 -11.70 1.55
C LYS A 39 0.62 -10.71 2.67
N TYR A 40 1.46 -9.71 2.41
CA TYR A 40 1.82 -8.72 3.42
C TYR A 40 0.61 -7.87 3.82
N SER A 41 -0.19 -7.42 2.85
CA SER A 41 -1.41 -6.66 3.13
C SER A 41 -2.43 -7.48 3.95
N GLU A 42 -2.52 -8.79 3.74
CA GLU A 42 -3.40 -9.66 4.51
C GLU A 42 -2.92 -9.82 5.96
N GLN A 43 -1.61 -10.00 6.16
CA GLN A 43 -1.01 -10.26 7.48
C GLN A 43 -0.79 -9.02 8.34
N LEU A 44 -0.52 -7.85 7.73
CA LEU A 44 -0.23 -6.62 8.44
C LEU A 44 -1.41 -6.19 9.32
N ASP A 45 -1.24 -6.05 10.62
CA ASP A 45 -2.29 -5.45 11.46
C ASP A 45 -2.28 -3.92 11.31
N ALA A 46 -3.29 -3.39 10.62
CA ALA A 46 -3.48 -1.96 10.46
C ALA A 46 -4.94 -1.62 10.77
N PRO A 47 -5.27 -1.39 12.06
CA PRO A 47 -6.66 -1.15 12.49
C PRO A 47 -7.24 0.11 11.87
N GLU A 48 -6.37 1.00 11.39
CA GLU A 48 -6.74 2.19 10.67
C GLU A 48 -7.16 1.95 9.20
N GLY A 49 -7.03 0.71 8.71
CA GLY A 49 -7.41 0.32 7.36
C GLY A 49 -6.20 0.21 6.43
N LYS A 50 -6.27 -0.78 5.53
CA LYS A 50 -5.18 -1.22 4.65
C LYS A 50 -5.64 -1.64 3.24
N PRO A 51 -6.42 -0.84 2.50
CA PRO A 51 -6.84 -1.21 1.15
C PRO A 51 -5.63 -1.49 0.24
N LEU A 52 -5.75 -2.57 -0.53
CA LEU A 52 -4.85 -2.91 -1.64
C LEU A 52 -5.56 -2.64 -2.97
N LEU A 53 -4.98 -1.75 -3.77
CA LEU A 53 -5.50 -1.33 -5.07
C LEU A 53 -4.54 -1.68 -6.20
N TRP A 54 -5.11 -1.98 -7.36
CA TRP A 54 -4.36 -2.29 -8.58
C TRP A 54 -4.44 -1.13 -9.58
N ALA A 55 -3.29 -0.75 -10.12
CA ALA A 55 -3.15 0.19 -11.22
C ALA A 55 -2.91 -0.60 -12.51
N ASP A 56 -3.98 -0.99 -13.20
CA ASP A 56 -3.97 -1.97 -14.30
C ASP A 56 -3.04 -1.60 -15.48
N LYS A 57 -2.78 -0.30 -15.68
CA LYS A 57 -1.90 0.19 -16.75
C LYS A 57 -0.43 0.26 -16.34
N SER A 58 -0.16 0.18 -15.03
CA SER A 58 1.15 0.38 -14.43
C SER A 58 1.90 -0.93 -14.18
N SER A 59 3.22 -0.85 -14.18
CA SER A 59 4.14 -1.93 -13.80
C SER A 59 4.95 -1.44 -12.59
N HIS A 60 6.26 -1.67 -12.56
CA HIS A 60 7.15 -1.14 -11.52
C HIS A 60 7.08 0.38 -11.38
N ALA A 61 7.15 1.08 -12.51
CA ALA A 61 6.87 2.49 -12.60
C ALA A 61 5.38 2.70 -12.91
N PHE A 62 4.77 3.68 -12.25
CA PHE A 62 3.42 4.09 -12.58
C PHE A 62 3.37 4.70 -13.99
N HIS A 63 2.35 4.32 -14.75
CA HIS A 63 2.06 4.90 -16.05
C HIS A 63 1.82 6.41 -15.92
N ILE A 64 2.20 7.22 -16.90
CA ILE A 64 2.12 8.69 -16.83
C ILE A 64 0.70 9.23 -16.59
N ASP A 65 -0.33 8.46 -16.92
CA ASP A 65 -1.73 8.81 -16.72
C ASP A 65 -2.28 8.45 -15.33
N ASP A 66 -1.59 7.57 -14.61
CA ASP A 66 -2.04 7.07 -13.30
C ASP A 66 -1.80 8.02 -12.09
N PRO A 67 -0.89 9.03 -12.11
CA PRO A 67 -0.67 9.91 -10.96
C PRO A 67 -1.93 10.58 -10.44
N ARG A 68 -2.77 11.13 -11.34
CA ARG A 68 -4.04 11.77 -10.95
C ARG A 68 -5.00 10.79 -10.28
N GLY A 69 -5.03 9.54 -10.76
CA GLY A 69 -5.85 8.49 -10.17
C GLY A 69 -5.35 8.09 -8.78
N ASN A 70 -4.04 7.92 -8.65
CA ASN A 70 -3.39 7.54 -7.39
C ASN A 70 -3.51 8.64 -6.33
N GLU A 71 -3.35 9.90 -6.73
CA GLU A 71 -3.58 11.06 -5.86
C GLU A 71 -5.02 11.09 -5.32
N ARG A 72 -6.02 10.92 -6.18
CA ARG A 72 -7.44 10.86 -5.76
C ARG A 72 -7.71 9.72 -4.78
N ARG A 73 -7.12 8.54 -5.02
CA ARG A 73 -7.24 7.39 -4.12
C ARG A 73 -6.63 7.69 -2.74
N LEU A 74 -5.45 8.31 -2.72
CA LEU A 74 -4.78 8.72 -1.48
C LEU A 74 -5.62 9.74 -0.70
N ILE A 75 -6.07 10.80 -1.36
CA ILE A 75 -6.92 11.84 -0.72
C ILE A 75 -8.19 11.19 -0.16
N ALA A 76 -8.87 10.36 -0.94
CA ALA A 76 -10.09 9.68 -0.48
C ALA A 76 -9.85 8.79 0.74
N HIS A 77 -8.72 8.07 0.78
CA HIS A 77 -8.33 7.25 1.92
C HIS A 77 -8.10 8.10 3.18
N LEU A 78 -7.44 9.25 3.06
CA LEU A 78 -7.19 10.18 4.16
C LEU A 78 -8.44 10.94 4.62
N THR A 79 -9.38 11.24 3.72
CA THR A 79 -10.59 12.01 4.06
C THR A 79 -11.64 11.14 4.74
N ARG A 80 -11.88 9.90 4.28
CA ARG A 80 -12.81 8.96 4.96
C ARG A 80 -12.48 8.76 6.44
N LYS A 81 -11.21 8.91 6.79
CA LYS A 81 -10.70 8.88 8.16
C LYS A 81 -11.15 10.07 9.00
N LYS A 82 -11.06 11.29 8.46
CA LYS A 82 -11.41 12.53 9.17
C LYS A 82 -12.88 12.56 9.59
N ASP A 83 -13.76 12.07 8.72
CA ASP A 83 -15.20 12.04 8.97
C ASP A 83 -15.58 11.08 10.11
N LEU A 84 -14.82 9.99 10.31
CA LEU A 84 -15.00 9.07 11.44
C LEU A 84 -14.47 9.63 12.76
N THR A 85 -13.50 10.55 12.72
CA THR A 85 -12.91 11.16 13.93
C THR A 85 -13.72 12.34 14.48
N HIS A 86 -14.58 12.95 13.65
CA HIS A 86 -15.45 14.09 14.03
C HIS A 86 -16.90 13.67 14.32
N ALA A 87 -17.21 12.37 14.24
CA ALA A 87 -18.54 11.81 14.51
C ALA A 87 -18.70 11.24 15.94
N LEU A 88 -17.74 11.54 16.84
CA LEU A 88 -17.74 11.21 18.26
C LEU A 88 -17.62 12.49 19.09
#